data_AF-A0A968MZ96-F1
#
_entry.id   AF-A0A968MZ96-F1
#
_cell.length_a   1.000
_cell.length_b   1.000
_cell.length_c   1.000
_cell.angle_alpha   90.00
_cell.angle_beta   90.00
_cell.angle_gamma   90.00
#
_symmetry.space_group_name_H-M   'P 1'
#
loop_
_entity.id
_entity.type
_entity.pdbx_description
1 polymer ?
#
loop_
_entity_poly.entity_id
_entity_poly.type
_entity_poly.pdbx_seq_one_letter_code
_entity_poly.pdbx_strand_id
1 'polypeptide(L)'
;MLDLLDIHFYPGESRAEDIVQGHRVYFDKSYNYPGANGVKISGTSGWDNSITKEYIFERCKAWLDQYFGPDHGIGLGVSETGIKIINPNVTAVWYASMLGEFSKQKVELFTPWHWDIGMWETLHLFSRYSKEYYVNGTSSAETFISAYPTLSSNNDSLTIFLVNRNN
;
A
#
# COMPACT_ATOMS: atom_id res chain seq x y z
N MET A 1 -6.57 8.04 -24.32
CA MET A 1 -5.55 7.14 -23.76
C MET A 1 -5.58 7.37 -22.26
N LEU A 2 -5.64 6.31 -21.46
CA LEU A 2 -5.57 6.38 -20.01
C LEU A 2 -4.15 5.96 -19.64
N ASP A 3 -3.41 6.77 -18.92
CA ASP A 3 -2.01 6.47 -18.55
C ASP A 3 -1.94 5.86 -17.13
N LEU A 4 -2.85 6.25 -16.25
CA LEU A 4 -2.86 5.87 -14.84
C LEU A 4 -4.31 5.63 -14.38
N LEU A 5 -4.60 4.49 -13.77
CA LEU A 5 -5.81 4.31 -12.97
C LEU A 5 -5.51 4.80 -11.56
N ASP A 6 -6.18 5.89 -11.20
CA ASP A 6 -5.99 6.59 -9.94
C ASP A 6 -7.20 6.43 -9.02
N ILE A 7 -6.96 6.29 -7.72
CA ILE A 7 -8.00 6.21 -6.69
C ILE A 7 -7.69 7.13 -5.51
N HIS A 8 -8.75 7.50 -4.79
CA HIS A 8 -8.61 8.09 -3.46
C HIS A 8 -9.00 7.02 -2.44
N PHE A 9 -8.21 6.89 -1.36
CA PHE A 9 -8.46 5.88 -0.33
C PHE A 9 -8.30 6.47 1.07
N TYR A 10 -9.42 6.59 1.78
CA TYR A 10 -9.47 7.15 3.14
C TYR A 10 -9.91 6.08 4.14
N PRO A 11 -8.96 5.32 4.71
CA PRO A 11 -9.24 4.31 5.75
C PRO A 11 -9.92 4.95 6.97
N GLY A 12 -10.89 4.22 7.55
CA GLY A 12 -11.67 4.66 8.71
C GLY A 12 -11.13 4.15 10.05
N GLU A 13 -10.06 3.36 10.02
CA GLU A 13 -9.43 2.73 11.17
C GLU A 13 -8.90 3.77 12.15
N SER A 14 -8.98 3.44 13.44
CA SER A 14 -8.47 4.29 14.53
C SER A 14 -7.55 3.54 15.49
N ARG A 15 -7.49 2.20 15.39
CA ARG A 15 -6.59 1.35 16.15
C ARG A 15 -5.24 1.28 15.46
N ALA A 16 -4.16 1.46 16.23
CA ALA A 16 -2.80 1.51 15.68
C ALA A 16 -2.44 0.23 14.91
N GLU A 17 -2.81 -0.93 15.47
CA GLU A 17 -2.59 -2.25 14.90
C GLU A 17 -3.32 -2.49 13.57
N ASP A 18 -4.46 -1.83 13.34
CA ASP A 18 -5.19 -1.93 12.07
C ASP A 18 -4.60 -0.95 11.04
N ILE A 19 -4.24 0.25 11.48
CA ILE A 19 -3.66 1.31 10.63
C ILE A 19 -2.34 0.85 10.01
N VAL A 20 -1.42 0.30 10.79
CA VAL A 20 -0.11 -0.13 10.27
C VAL A 20 -0.22 -1.27 9.24
N GLN A 21 -1.36 -1.95 9.17
CA GLN A 21 -1.66 -3.00 8.21
C GLN A 21 -2.33 -2.49 6.93
N GLY A 22 -2.66 -1.18 6.84
CA GLY A 22 -3.45 -0.60 5.73
C GLY A 22 -2.87 -0.84 4.33
N HIS A 23 -1.54 -0.92 4.19
CA HIS A 23 -0.87 -1.25 2.92
C HIS A 23 -1.33 -2.58 2.29
N ARG A 24 -1.79 -3.53 3.11
CA ARG A 24 -2.25 -4.84 2.65
C ARG A 24 -3.55 -4.77 1.85
N VAL A 25 -4.37 -3.73 2.05
CA VAL A 25 -5.69 -3.55 1.39
C VAL A 25 -5.57 -3.52 -0.14
N TYR A 26 -4.43 -3.08 -0.67
CA TYR A 26 -4.25 -2.86 -2.10
C TYR A 26 -3.98 -4.16 -2.88
N PHE A 27 -3.12 -5.04 -2.37
CA PHE A 27 -2.63 -6.20 -3.13
C PHE A 27 -2.82 -7.56 -2.44
N ASP A 28 -2.99 -7.60 -1.12
CA ASP A 28 -3.05 -8.86 -0.38
C ASP A 28 -4.45 -9.50 -0.49
N LYS A 29 -4.58 -10.50 -1.37
CA LYS A 29 -5.81 -11.30 -1.57
C LYS A 29 -6.22 -12.13 -0.33
N SER A 30 -5.34 -12.26 0.67
CA SER A 30 -5.61 -12.98 1.91
C SER A 30 -6.04 -12.08 3.07
N TYR A 31 -5.83 -10.76 2.96
CA TYR A 31 -6.07 -9.83 4.06
C TYR A 31 -7.57 -9.59 4.29
N ASN A 32 -8.04 -9.99 5.47
CA ASN A 32 -9.37 -9.60 5.95
C ASN A 32 -9.27 -8.19 6.53
N TYR A 33 -9.72 -7.20 5.76
CA TYR A 33 -9.65 -5.80 6.11
C TYR A 33 -10.83 -5.41 7.02
N PRO A 34 -10.58 -4.94 8.27
CA PRO A 34 -11.66 -4.61 9.21
C PRO A 34 -12.59 -3.49 8.70
N GLY A 35 -12.06 -2.51 7.98
CA GLY A 35 -12.84 -1.41 7.38
C GLY A 35 -13.40 -1.70 5.99
N ALA A 36 -13.49 -2.97 5.57
CA ALA A 36 -13.99 -3.32 4.25
C ALA A 36 -15.40 -2.77 4.01
N ASN A 37 -15.54 -2.04 2.90
CA ASN A 37 -16.78 -1.39 2.51
C ASN A 37 -16.85 -1.06 1.01
N GLY A 38 -15.74 -1.18 0.27
CA GLY A 38 -15.67 -0.77 -1.14
C GLY A 38 -16.28 -1.78 -2.11
N VAL A 39 -16.34 -3.06 -1.73
CA VAL A 39 -16.74 -4.17 -2.62
C VAL A 39 -17.93 -4.99 -2.11
N LYS A 40 -18.71 -4.44 -1.15
CA LYS A 40 -19.90 -5.13 -0.65
C LYS A 40 -20.95 -5.24 -1.75
N ILE A 41 -21.65 -6.37 -1.75
CA ILE A 41 -22.81 -6.59 -2.62
C ILE A 41 -24.10 -6.57 -1.78
N SER A 42 -25.22 -6.31 -2.43
CA SER A 42 -26.53 -6.42 -1.80
C SER A 42 -26.84 -7.88 -1.50
N GLY A 43 -27.07 -8.20 -0.23
CA GLY A 43 -27.64 -9.47 0.24
C GLY A 43 -29.14 -9.34 0.52
N THR A 44 -29.73 -10.40 1.07
CA THR A 44 -31.18 -10.52 1.29
C THR A 44 -31.76 -9.49 2.26
N SER A 45 -30.97 -8.97 3.19
CA SER A 45 -31.42 -8.03 4.24
C SER A 45 -30.54 -6.77 4.38
N GLY A 46 -29.74 -6.45 3.35
CA GLY A 46 -28.80 -5.32 3.36
C GLY A 46 -27.46 -5.69 2.75
N TRP A 47 -26.40 -4.92 3.03
CA TRP A 47 -25.06 -5.22 2.55
C TRP A 47 -24.53 -6.55 3.10
N ASP A 48 -23.95 -7.38 2.23
CA ASP A 48 -23.23 -8.58 2.64
C ASP A 48 -21.90 -8.21 3.32
N ASN A 49 -21.88 -8.30 4.65
CA ASN A 49 -20.70 -7.99 5.46
C ASN A 49 -19.71 -9.16 5.57
N SER A 50 -19.97 -10.31 4.93
CA SER A 50 -18.99 -11.41 4.87
C SER A 50 -17.82 -11.09 3.91
N ILE A 51 -18.02 -10.14 3.00
CA ILE A 51 -17.00 -9.68 2.07
C ILE A 51 -16.07 -8.69 2.78
N THR A 52 -14.89 -9.18 3.18
CA THR A 52 -13.89 -8.41 3.94
C THR A 52 -12.57 -8.21 3.20
N LYS A 53 -12.43 -8.77 2.00
CA LYS A 53 -11.19 -8.77 1.21
C LYS A 53 -11.30 -7.81 0.04
N GLU A 54 -10.64 -6.67 0.17
CA GLU A 54 -10.67 -5.61 -0.84
C GLU A 54 -9.68 -5.89 -1.99
N TYR A 55 -8.38 -6.06 -1.70
CA TYR A 55 -7.31 -6.25 -2.71
C TYR A 55 -7.48 -5.32 -3.92
N ILE A 56 -7.68 -4.03 -3.62
CA ILE A 56 -8.22 -3.01 -4.54
C ILE A 56 -7.46 -3.01 -5.87
N PHE A 57 -6.14 -2.90 -5.83
CA PHE A 57 -5.31 -2.82 -7.02
C PHE A 57 -5.15 -4.15 -7.74
N GLU A 58 -5.26 -5.29 -7.06
CA GLU A 58 -5.36 -6.58 -7.76
C GLU A 58 -6.68 -6.71 -8.53
N ARG A 59 -7.79 -6.14 -8.03
CA ARG A 59 -9.04 -6.06 -8.80
C ARG A 59 -8.91 -5.11 -9.98
N CYS A 60 -8.32 -3.93 -9.76
CA CYS A 60 -8.08 -2.95 -10.83
C CYS A 60 -7.22 -3.55 -11.94
N LYS A 61 -6.12 -4.26 -11.62
CA LYS A 61 -5.31 -4.99 -12.62
C LYS A 61 -6.16 -5.96 -13.44
N ALA A 62 -6.96 -6.79 -12.78
CA ALA A 62 -7.81 -7.75 -13.48
C ALA A 62 -8.85 -7.08 -14.40
N TRP A 63 -9.41 -5.93 -13.99
CA TRP A 63 -10.29 -5.15 -14.84
C TRP A 63 -9.56 -4.51 -16.02
N LEU A 64 -8.37 -3.94 -15.79
CA LEU A 64 -7.57 -3.35 -16.86
C LEU A 64 -7.18 -4.42 -17.90
N ASP A 65 -6.73 -5.59 -17.47
CA ASP A 65 -6.46 -6.74 -18.35
C ASP A 65 -7.71 -7.15 -19.15
N GLN A 66 -8.87 -7.21 -18.49
CA GLN A 66 -10.13 -7.60 -19.12
C GLN A 66 -10.62 -6.59 -20.18
N TYR A 67 -10.49 -5.30 -19.92
CA TYR A 67 -11.12 -4.25 -20.73
C TYR A 67 -10.16 -3.53 -21.69
N PHE A 68 -8.86 -3.52 -21.39
CA PHE A 68 -7.82 -2.93 -22.22
C PHE A 68 -6.86 -3.96 -22.83
N GLY A 69 -6.98 -5.23 -22.42
CA GLY A 69 -6.11 -6.31 -22.86
C GLY A 69 -4.85 -6.44 -21.99
N PRO A 70 -4.13 -7.56 -22.09
CA PRO A 70 -2.83 -7.72 -21.43
C PRO A 70 -1.83 -6.69 -21.96
N ASP A 71 -0.84 -6.35 -21.14
CA ASP A 71 0.23 -5.38 -21.47
C ASP A 71 -0.30 -3.99 -21.87
N HIS A 72 -1.46 -3.59 -21.31
CA HIS A 72 -2.13 -2.32 -21.59
C HIS A 72 -1.30 -1.07 -21.23
N GLY A 73 -0.24 -1.21 -20.43
CA GLY A 73 0.68 -0.12 -20.08
C GLY A 73 0.10 0.98 -19.18
N ILE A 74 -1.04 0.72 -18.54
CA ILE A 74 -1.73 1.67 -17.65
C ILE A 74 -1.23 1.42 -16.22
N GLY A 75 -0.68 2.46 -15.60
CA GLY A 75 -0.20 2.40 -14.23
C GLY A 75 -1.32 2.38 -13.18
N LEU A 76 -0.91 2.25 -11.92
CA LEU A 76 -1.79 2.39 -10.76
C LEU A 76 -1.31 3.55 -9.88
N GLY A 77 -2.24 4.31 -9.31
CA GLY A 77 -1.94 5.44 -8.46
C GLY A 77 -2.92 5.64 -7.31
N VAL A 78 -2.43 6.23 -6.23
CA VAL A 78 -3.25 6.81 -5.17
C VAL A 78 -2.88 8.28 -5.04
N SER A 79 -3.67 9.16 -5.65
CA SER A 79 -3.48 10.61 -5.59
C SER A 79 -3.91 11.20 -4.24
N GLU A 80 -4.73 10.48 -3.47
CA GLU A 80 -5.14 10.93 -2.14
C GLU A 80 -5.31 9.78 -1.16
N THR A 81 -4.68 9.91 0.01
CA THR A 81 -4.95 9.08 1.17
C THR A 81 -4.64 9.81 2.47
N GLY A 82 -5.24 9.37 3.57
CA GLY A 82 -4.93 9.86 4.90
C GLY A 82 -5.48 8.92 5.97
N ILE A 83 -4.83 8.90 7.13
CA ILE A 83 -5.24 8.12 8.28
C ILE A 83 -5.71 9.05 9.41
N LYS A 84 -6.64 8.57 10.23
CA LYS A 84 -7.16 9.34 11.36
C LYS A 84 -6.36 9.02 12.63
N ILE A 85 -5.13 9.53 12.77
CA ILE A 85 -4.35 9.40 14.01
C ILE A 85 -3.23 10.45 14.12
N ILE A 86 -2.87 10.84 15.35
CA ILE A 86 -1.84 11.87 15.63
C ILE A 86 -0.58 11.24 16.27
N ASN A 87 -0.49 9.91 16.40
CA ASN A 87 0.71 9.26 16.93
C ASN A 87 1.79 9.22 15.83
N PRO A 88 2.90 9.97 15.97
CA PRO A 88 3.90 10.08 14.90
C PRO A 88 4.57 8.76 14.53
N ASN A 89 4.72 7.83 15.49
CA ASN A 89 5.34 6.53 15.23
C ASN A 89 4.42 5.65 14.40
N VAL A 90 3.11 5.63 14.71
CA VAL A 90 2.13 4.89 13.93
C VAL A 90 2.04 5.44 12.51
N THR A 91 2.00 6.77 12.38
CA THR A 91 1.99 7.46 11.08
C THR A 91 3.25 7.15 10.27
N ALA A 92 4.43 7.22 10.89
CA ALA A 92 5.70 6.90 10.23
C ALA A 92 5.73 5.45 9.72
N VAL A 93 5.30 4.50 10.56
CA VAL A 93 5.27 3.07 10.22
C VAL A 93 4.24 2.74 9.14
N TRP A 94 3.06 3.34 9.21
CA TRP A 94 2.04 3.24 8.15
C TRP A 94 2.59 3.76 6.82
N TYR A 95 3.15 4.97 6.82
CA TYR A 95 3.65 5.60 5.60
C TYR A 95 4.84 4.82 5.02
N ALA A 96 5.73 4.29 5.87
CA ALA A 96 6.83 3.43 5.45
C ALA A 96 6.35 2.12 4.84
N SER A 97 5.29 1.52 5.41
CA SER A 97 4.67 0.30 4.85
C SER A 97 4.01 0.57 3.50
N MET A 98 3.35 1.72 3.34
CA MET A 98 2.77 2.16 2.07
C MET A 98 3.85 2.34 1.00
N LEU A 99 4.90 3.13 1.27
CA LEU A 99 6.00 3.36 0.33
C LEU A 99 6.71 2.06 -0.04
N GLY A 100 6.95 1.19 0.94
CA GLY A 100 7.59 -0.12 0.71
C GLY A 100 6.76 -1.03 -0.19
N GLU A 101 5.48 -1.24 0.13
CA GLU A 101 4.61 -2.10 -0.68
C GLU A 101 4.38 -1.50 -2.07
N PHE A 102 4.24 -0.19 -2.18
CA PHE A 102 4.03 0.47 -3.47
C PHE A 102 5.26 0.44 -4.35
N SER A 103 6.46 0.58 -3.78
CA SER A 103 7.73 0.37 -4.49
C SER A 103 7.84 -1.06 -5.01
N LYS A 104 7.53 -2.06 -4.16
CA LYS A 104 7.52 -3.49 -4.54
C LYS A 104 6.56 -3.78 -5.69
N GLN A 105 5.40 -3.15 -5.68
CA GLN A 105 4.31 -3.39 -6.63
C GLN A 105 4.33 -2.46 -7.85
N LYS A 106 5.34 -1.57 -7.94
CA LYS A 106 5.50 -0.57 -9.01
C LYS A 106 4.27 0.34 -9.16
N VAL A 107 3.69 0.78 -8.05
CA VAL A 107 2.68 1.85 -8.07
C VAL A 107 3.37 3.14 -8.49
N GLU A 108 2.81 3.85 -9.46
CA GLU A 108 3.48 4.97 -10.13
C GLU A 108 3.27 6.30 -9.40
N LEU A 109 2.14 6.47 -8.71
CA LEU A 109 1.81 7.67 -7.97
C LEU A 109 1.32 7.33 -6.57
N PHE A 110 1.87 8.03 -5.57
CA PHE A 110 1.39 7.96 -4.21
C PHE A 110 1.53 9.32 -3.52
N THR A 111 0.40 9.94 -3.20
CA THR A 111 0.38 11.22 -2.50
C THR A 111 -0.60 11.20 -1.34
N PRO A 112 -0.17 11.63 -0.13
CA PRO A 112 -1.11 11.84 0.96
C PRO A 112 -1.94 13.10 0.71
N TRP A 113 -3.17 13.13 1.21
CA TRP A 113 -4.05 14.31 1.14
C TRP A 113 -3.52 15.47 2.00
N HIS A 114 -2.93 15.16 3.15
CA HIS A 114 -2.20 16.10 4.00
C HIS A 114 -0.95 15.45 4.57
N TRP A 115 0.03 16.28 4.95
CA TRP A 115 1.23 15.83 5.64
C TRP A 115 1.02 15.80 7.15
N ASP A 116 1.27 14.65 7.77
CA ASP A 116 1.30 14.50 9.23
C ASP A 116 2.72 14.27 9.75
N ILE A 117 2.92 14.51 11.05
CA ILE A 117 4.19 14.26 11.74
C ILE A 117 4.56 12.77 11.57
N GLY A 118 5.81 12.50 11.19
CA GLY A 118 6.32 11.16 10.91
C GLY A 118 6.32 10.80 9.42
N MET A 119 5.47 11.42 8.59
CA MET A 119 5.49 11.17 7.14
C MET A 119 6.72 11.80 6.49
N TRP A 120 7.09 13.01 6.90
CA TRP A 120 8.22 13.74 6.33
C TRP A 120 9.55 13.03 6.53
N GLU A 121 9.83 12.57 7.75
CA GLU A 121 11.05 11.85 8.09
C GLU A 121 11.14 10.54 7.31
N THR A 122 10.02 9.82 7.21
CA THR A 122 9.91 8.59 6.42
C THR A 122 10.13 8.84 4.93
N LEU A 123 9.52 9.88 4.35
CA LEU A 123 9.73 10.24 2.96
C LEU A 123 11.21 10.56 2.68
N HIS A 124 11.84 11.35 3.54
CA HIS A 124 13.26 11.70 3.39
C HIS A 124 14.14 10.45 3.49
N LEU A 125 13.86 9.53 4.41
CA LEU A 125 14.58 8.27 4.52
C LEU A 125 14.47 7.44 3.22
N PHE A 126 13.25 7.21 2.73
CA PHE A 126 13.03 6.43 1.51
C PHE A 126 13.63 7.12 0.27
N SER A 127 13.35 8.40 0.05
CA SER A 127 13.85 9.14 -1.11
C SER A 127 15.37 9.28 -1.15
N ARG A 128 16.02 9.37 0.01
CA ARG A 128 17.49 9.51 0.11
C ARG A 128 18.21 8.19 -0.14
N TYR A 129 17.66 7.08 0.33
CA TYR A 129 18.38 5.81 0.43
C TYR A 129 17.85 4.71 -0.49
N SER A 130 16.62 4.81 -0.98
CA SER A 130 16.07 3.85 -1.94
C SER A 130 16.89 3.87 -3.22
N LYS A 131 17.04 2.69 -3.82
CA LYS A 131 17.77 2.49 -5.07
C LYS A 131 16.79 2.25 -6.23
N GLU A 132 17.34 2.18 -7.43
CA GLU A 132 16.57 2.12 -8.68
C GLU A 132 15.69 0.86 -8.81
N TYR A 133 16.21 -0.30 -8.41
CA TYR A 133 15.52 -1.57 -8.61
C TYR A 133 15.07 -2.19 -7.30
N TYR A 134 13.78 -2.49 -7.18
CA TYR A 134 13.30 -3.38 -6.13
C TYR A 134 13.79 -4.81 -6.40
N VAL A 135 14.28 -5.49 -5.36
CA VAL A 135 14.62 -6.91 -5.40
C VAL A 135 13.74 -7.67 -4.40
N ASN A 136 13.49 -8.96 -4.66
CA ASN A 136 12.55 -9.70 -3.80
C ASN A 136 13.09 -9.84 -2.37
N GLY A 137 12.29 -9.42 -1.39
CA GLY A 137 12.52 -9.61 0.04
C GLY A 137 11.35 -10.37 0.66
N THR A 138 11.65 -11.31 1.55
CA THR A 138 10.64 -12.06 2.32
C THR A 138 10.94 -11.97 3.80
N SER A 139 9.90 -11.83 4.61
CA SER A 139 9.99 -11.97 6.06
C SER A 139 9.24 -13.21 6.52
N SER A 140 9.85 -14.01 7.41
CA SER A 140 9.14 -15.09 8.10
C SER A 140 8.09 -14.57 9.09
N ALA A 141 8.13 -13.28 9.41
CA ALA A 141 7.22 -12.59 10.31
C ALA A 141 6.52 -11.42 9.59
N GLU A 142 6.11 -11.60 8.33
CA GLU A 142 5.57 -10.53 7.45
C GLU A 142 4.41 -9.74 8.08
N THR A 143 3.60 -10.35 8.94
CA THR A 143 2.56 -9.61 9.68
C THR A 143 3.13 -8.49 10.55
N PHE A 144 4.32 -8.68 11.11
CA PHE A 144 4.95 -7.77 12.06
C PHE A 144 6.12 -7.00 11.46
N ILE A 145 6.90 -7.61 10.57
CA ILE A 145 8.11 -7.01 10.02
C ILE A 145 8.14 -7.26 8.51
N SER A 146 8.12 -6.20 7.71
CA SER A 146 8.41 -6.30 6.25
C SER A 146 9.84 -5.89 5.96
N ALA A 147 10.41 -6.49 4.91
CA ALA A 147 11.66 -6.06 4.30
C ALA A 147 11.41 -5.57 2.88
N TYR A 148 11.87 -4.36 2.58
CA TYR A 148 11.80 -3.76 1.23
C TYR A 148 13.22 -3.49 0.73
N PRO A 149 13.87 -4.46 0.07
CA PRO A 149 15.21 -4.30 -0.45
C PRO A 149 15.23 -3.64 -1.84
N THR A 150 16.20 -2.74 -2.04
CA THR A 150 16.43 -2.04 -3.31
C THR A 150 17.91 -2.08 -3.68
N LEU A 151 18.20 -2.26 -4.96
CA LEU A 151 19.53 -2.43 -5.54
C LEU A 151 19.84 -1.27 -6.50
N SER A 152 21.06 -0.74 -6.43
CA SER A 152 21.58 0.27 -7.36
C SER A 152 21.66 -0.27 -8.79
N SER A 153 21.58 0.60 -9.81
CA SER A 153 21.69 0.16 -11.21
C SER A 153 23.03 -0.46 -11.59
N ASN A 154 24.10 -0.12 -10.88
CA ASN A 154 25.42 -0.75 -11.05
C ASN A 154 25.53 -2.11 -10.32
N ASN A 155 24.49 -2.56 -9.61
CA ASN A 155 24.47 -3.76 -8.78
C ASN A 155 25.57 -3.82 -7.69
N ASP A 156 26.06 -2.68 -7.21
CA ASP A 156 27.15 -2.58 -6.23
C ASP A 156 26.69 -2.13 -4.83
N SER A 157 25.43 -1.70 -4.67
CA SER A 157 24.87 -1.27 -3.40
C SER A 157 23.43 -1.75 -3.18
N LEU A 158 23.21 -2.44 -2.06
CA LEU A 158 21.89 -2.87 -1.58
C LEU A 158 21.46 -1.99 -0.39
N THR A 159 20.21 -1.54 -0.39
CA THR A 159 19.56 -0.88 0.76
C THR A 159 18.33 -1.67 1.14
N ILE A 160 18.19 -2.01 2.42
CA ILE A 160 17.05 -2.76 2.94
C ILE A 160 16.32 -1.88 3.95
N PHE A 161 15.06 -1.56 3.68
CA PHE A 161 14.17 -0.95 4.66
C PHE A 161 13.47 -2.06 5.45
N LEU A 162 13.67 -2.07 6.77
CA LEU A 162 12.94 -2.95 7.68
C LEU A 162 11.87 -2.15 8.39
N VAL A 163 10.60 -2.52 8.20
CA VAL A 163 9.47 -1.83 8.81
C VAL A 163 8.86 -2.73 9.87
N ASN A 164 9.04 -2.36 11.14
CA ASN A 164 8.46 -3.05 12.28
C ASN A 164 7.10 -2.44 12.67
N ARG A 165 6.07 -3.27 12.65
CA ARG A 165 4.68 -2.98 13.00
C ARG A 165 4.25 -3.63 14.31
N ASN A 166 5.18 -4.29 15.01
CA ASN A 166 4.96 -4.82 16.35
C ASN A 166 5.09 -3.68 17.36
N ASN A 167 4.00 -3.37 18.08
CA ASN A 167 3.94 -2.33 19.10
C ASN A 167 4.29 -2.89 20.48
#